data_AF-A0A7C5CNX3-F1
#
_entry.id   AF-A0A7C5CNX3-F1
#
_cell.length_a   1.000
_cell.length_b   1.000
_cell.length_c   1.000
_cell.angle_alpha   90.00
_cell.angle_beta   90.00
_cell.angle_gamma   90.00
#
_symmetry.space_group_name_H-M   'P 1'
#
loop_
_entity.id
_entity.type
_entity.pdbx_description
1 polymer ?
#
loop_
_entity_poly.entity_id
_entity_poly.type
_entity_poly.pdbx_seq_one_letter_code
_entity_poly.pdbx_strand_id
1 'polypeptide(L)'
;ITQVQETPQTNESEENETNESVPITVQGSVNVATHSIVMELYQGEITETKISLKNTLNKSVTVEPSLEGELSDIIYIVNKSVRLGAGKDAQIKIRIAIPPDIPPRIYYGSIVLKVGDESAEIPVNIRVLQATRELLDIRVSPLIDQVKPGEPVRVRVDLYNLGATRRVDTTITLQLLNPNDLEKIDEISDTLAVETSINVIRNLKTPKDLKEGRYIVKGIATYTNANNTMEATAISYVSIEIPLLEREYYGHPLWMYLILAVVLLITATTTGYIYKKKKEEEERRRRYKALLQLKNLPKASPKNAFIGKVAETGIRAFIRLNDLMTHALIAGATGAGKTIAAQVIAEEALLHNKNVAVFDPTGQWTGFLRACKNRAMLKKYPLFGMKEKDARGFEGSIKLVESPDMKINIKELLEPKKARITVFVLDRLSPEQIDKFVANTVKQVFNQRPEEQKELKLLMVYDEVHRLLPKFGGSGEGFLQIERAVREFRKWGIGLILISQVLSDFVGEIRANI
;
A
#
# COMPACT_ATOMS: atom_id res chain seq x y z
N ILE A 1 24.30 -22.52 3.58
CA ILE A 1 25.33 -22.50 2.52
C ILE A 1 26.58 -23.10 3.13
N THR A 2 27.06 -24.17 2.51
CA THR A 2 28.38 -24.78 2.72
C THR A 2 29.46 -23.69 2.72
N GLN A 3 30.22 -23.54 3.80
CA GLN A 3 31.47 -22.78 3.84
C GLN A 3 32.44 -23.58 4.71
N VAL A 4 33.34 -24.37 4.12
CA VAL A 4 34.62 -23.94 3.53
C VAL A 4 35.49 -23.32 4.62
N GLN A 5 36.33 -24.17 5.23
CA GLN A 5 37.49 -23.73 6.01
C GLN A 5 38.54 -23.19 5.03
N GLU A 6 38.74 -21.88 5.05
CA GLU A 6 39.93 -21.22 4.52
C GLU A 6 40.85 -20.86 5.68
N THR A 7 42.05 -21.45 5.68
CA THR A 7 43.26 -20.86 6.28
C THR A 7 43.58 -19.52 5.63
N PRO A 8 44.10 -18.55 6.40
CA PRO A 8 45.18 -17.74 5.88
C PRO A 8 46.34 -17.54 6.86
N GLN A 9 47.53 -17.84 6.34
CA GLN A 9 48.76 -17.03 6.33
C GLN A 9 49.29 -16.39 7.63
N THR A 10 50.40 -16.97 8.06
CA THR A 10 51.72 -16.33 8.26
C THR A 10 51.89 -14.85 7.84
N ASN A 11 52.42 -14.06 8.77
CA ASN A 11 53.48 -13.04 8.63
C ASN A 11 54.25 -13.08 9.98
N GLU A 12 55.54 -13.42 10.04
CA GLU A 12 56.70 -12.49 9.92
C GLU A 12 56.49 -11.21 10.75
N SER A 13 57.36 -10.80 11.68
CA SER A 13 58.81 -10.98 11.86
C SER A 13 59.21 -10.31 13.19
N GLU A 14 60.30 -10.74 13.81
CA GLU A 14 61.32 -9.91 14.49
C GLU A 14 62.38 -10.88 15.03
N GLU A 15 63.39 -11.23 14.21
CA GLU A 15 64.74 -10.66 14.29
C GLU A 15 65.34 -10.71 15.71
N ASN A 16 66.30 -11.60 15.92
CA ASN A 16 67.49 -11.26 16.68
C ASN A 16 68.69 -12.10 16.24
N GLU A 17 69.55 -11.41 15.50
CA GLU A 17 71.00 -11.39 15.62
C GLU A 17 71.76 -12.70 15.40
N THR A 18 72.23 -12.78 14.15
CA THR A 18 73.50 -13.36 13.71
C THR A 18 74.62 -13.34 14.76
N ASN A 19 75.02 -14.53 15.21
CA ASN A 19 76.41 -14.79 15.53
C ASN A 19 77.02 -15.61 14.39
N GLU A 20 77.91 -14.97 13.62
CA GLU A 20 78.79 -15.65 12.67
C GLU A 20 79.62 -16.70 13.41
N SER A 21 79.35 -17.98 13.15
CA SER A 21 80.17 -19.08 13.67
C SER A 21 80.48 -20.11 12.58
N VAL A 22 81.77 -20.34 12.40
CA VAL A 22 82.41 -21.19 11.38
C VAL A 22 81.76 -22.58 11.30
N PRO A 23 81.47 -23.12 10.09
CA PRO A 23 80.81 -24.41 9.93
C PRO A 23 81.60 -25.59 10.54
N ILE A 24 80.91 -26.48 11.26
CA ILE A 24 81.50 -27.74 11.73
C ILE A 24 81.59 -28.68 10.52
N THR A 25 82.81 -29.02 10.14
CA THR A 25 83.08 -29.85 8.96
C THR A 25 83.46 -31.27 9.40
N VAL A 26 82.68 -32.27 9.03
CA VAL A 26 83.08 -33.69 9.19
C VAL A 26 83.88 -34.08 7.94
N GLN A 27 85.19 -34.29 8.11
CA GLN A 27 86.18 -34.60 7.05
C GLN A 27 85.93 -33.96 5.66
N GLY A 28 85.74 -32.65 5.58
CA GLY A 28 85.54 -31.97 4.30
C GLY A 28 84.34 -32.46 3.46
N SER A 29 83.42 -33.24 4.06
CA SER A 29 82.47 -34.07 3.31
C SER A 29 80.99 -33.74 3.50
N VAL A 30 80.57 -33.41 4.72
CA VAL A 30 79.22 -32.90 5.00
C VAL A 30 79.34 -31.71 5.93
N ASN A 31 78.77 -30.58 5.52
CA ASN A 31 78.70 -29.35 6.29
C ASN A 31 77.35 -29.30 7.04
N VAL A 32 77.41 -29.17 8.37
CA VAL A 32 76.24 -29.07 9.24
C VAL A 32 76.05 -27.61 9.64
N ALA A 33 74.91 -27.03 9.28
CA ALA A 33 74.63 -25.61 9.54
C ALA A 33 74.16 -25.34 10.99
N THR A 34 73.81 -26.38 11.75
CA THR A 34 73.26 -26.27 13.10
C THR A 34 74.30 -26.70 14.13
N HIS A 35 74.80 -25.74 14.91
CA HIS A 35 75.89 -25.96 15.88
C HIS A 35 75.41 -26.32 17.29
N SER A 36 74.24 -25.84 17.70
CA SER A 36 73.64 -26.18 18.99
C SER A 36 72.13 -25.96 18.97
N ILE A 37 71.38 -26.72 19.76
CA ILE A 37 69.93 -26.56 19.90
C ILE A 37 69.64 -26.16 21.35
N VAL A 38 69.16 -24.94 21.56
CA VAL A 38 68.75 -24.42 22.87
C VAL A 38 67.28 -24.05 22.81
N MET A 39 66.45 -24.64 23.68
CA MET A 39 65.01 -24.35 23.74
C MET A 39 64.49 -24.29 25.19
N GLU A 40 63.51 -23.43 25.42
CA GLU A 40 62.71 -23.40 26.64
C GLU A 40 61.28 -23.82 26.28
N LEU A 41 60.72 -24.79 27.00
CA LEU A 41 59.41 -25.40 26.69
C LEU A 41 58.68 -25.77 27.98
N TYR A 42 57.34 -25.75 27.95
CA TYR A 42 56.50 -26.11 29.09
C TYR A 42 56.19 -27.62 29.13
N GLN A 43 55.88 -28.15 30.33
CA GLN A 43 55.34 -29.51 30.48
C GLN A 43 54.10 -29.72 29.60
N GLY A 44 54.13 -30.74 28.73
CA GLY A 44 53.05 -31.06 27.78
C GLY A 44 53.19 -30.40 26.40
N GLU A 45 54.20 -29.57 26.17
CA GLU A 45 54.44 -28.89 24.89
C GLU A 45 55.17 -29.78 23.87
N ILE A 46 54.84 -29.61 22.58
CA ILE A 46 55.43 -30.35 21.46
C ILE A 46 55.88 -29.36 20.39
N THR A 47 57.14 -29.46 19.95
CA THR A 47 57.73 -28.61 18.90
C THR A 47 58.53 -29.44 17.89
N GLU A 48 58.75 -28.90 16.69
CA GLU A 48 59.56 -29.53 15.63
C GLU A 48 60.68 -28.59 15.17
N THR A 49 61.91 -29.09 15.16
CA THR A 49 63.08 -28.36 14.63
C THR A 49 63.74 -29.14 13.49
N LYS A 50 64.56 -28.45 12.69
CA LYS A 50 65.19 -29.00 11.48
C LYS A 50 66.70 -28.76 11.53
N ILE A 51 67.47 -29.82 11.32
CA ILE A 51 68.93 -29.75 11.13
C ILE A 51 69.21 -29.77 9.64
N SER A 52 69.87 -28.73 9.13
CA SER A 52 70.23 -28.62 7.72
C SER A 52 71.63 -29.17 7.47
N LEU A 53 71.74 -30.06 6.48
CA LEU A 53 72.96 -30.77 6.09
C LEU A 53 73.27 -30.50 4.62
N LYS A 54 74.55 -30.28 4.28
CA LYS A 54 75.02 -30.09 2.91
C LYS A 54 76.17 -31.04 2.58
N ASN A 55 76.03 -31.86 1.55
CA ASN A 55 77.10 -32.75 1.11
C ASN A 55 78.09 -31.99 0.21
N THR A 56 79.35 -31.89 0.63
CA THR A 56 80.43 -31.22 -0.11
C THR A 56 81.27 -32.18 -0.96
N LEU A 57 80.97 -33.49 -0.96
CA LEU A 57 81.64 -34.49 -1.81
C LEU A 57 80.94 -34.73 -3.15
N ASN A 58 81.71 -35.24 -4.13
CA ASN A 58 81.21 -35.73 -5.42
C ASN A 58 80.63 -37.16 -5.37
N LYS A 59 80.33 -37.70 -4.18
CA LYS A 59 79.74 -39.04 -3.97
C LYS A 59 78.53 -38.95 -3.05
N SER A 60 77.59 -39.90 -3.17
CA SER A 60 76.44 -39.95 -2.27
C SER A 60 76.84 -40.48 -0.89
N VAL A 61 76.37 -39.81 0.16
CA VAL A 61 76.68 -40.10 1.57
C VAL A 61 75.37 -40.38 2.31
N THR A 62 75.36 -41.38 3.19
CA THR A 62 74.22 -41.64 4.09
C THR A 62 74.56 -41.13 5.48
N VAL A 63 73.68 -40.33 6.06
CA VAL A 63 73.81 -39.79 7.43
C VAL A 63 72.81 -40.49 8.32
N GLU A 64 73.28 -41.04 9.43
CA GLU A 64 72.47 -41.72 10.44
C GLU A 64 72.52 -40.94 11.76
N PRO A 65 71.45 -40.22 12.14
CA PRO A 65 71.37 -39.51 13.41
C PRO A 65 71.09 -40.47 14.57
N SER A 66 71.80 -40.28 15.68
CA SER A 66 71.61 -40.98 16.96
C SER A 66 71.57 -39.98 18.12
N LEU A 67 70.89 -40.34 19.21
CA LEU A 67 70.78 -39.52 20.41
C LEU A 67 71.70 -40.09 21.50
N GLU A 68 72.46 -39.22 22.15
CA GLU A 68 73.25 -39.53 23.33
C GLU A 68 72.85 -38.61 24.50
N GLY A 69 72.81 -39.16 25.71
CA GLY A 69 72.42 -38.43 26.93
C GLY A 69 70.95 -38.63 27.35
N GLU A 70 70.46 -37.77 28.25
CA GLU A 70 69.16 -37.88 28.92
C GLU A 70 67.96 -37.45 28.04
N LEU A 71 68.13 -37.43 26.72
CA LEU A 71 67.17 -36.86 25.76
C LEU A 71 66.33 -37.90 25.01
N SER A 72 66.50 -39.20 25.31
CA SER A 72 65.77 -40.29 24.65
C SER A 72 64.26 -40.19 24.81
N ASP A 73 63.81 -39.64 25.94
CA ASP A 73 62.40 -39.58 26.33
C ASP A 73 61.74 -38.25 25.93
N ILE A 74 62.53 -37.32 25.38
CA ILE A 74 62.12 -35.95 25.03
C ILE A 74 62.22 -35.72 23.51
N ILE A 75 63.23 -36.31 22.86
CA ILE A 75 63.54 -36.09 21.46
C ILE A 75 63.26 -37.32 20.61
N TYR A 76 62.49 -37.13 19.54
CA TYR A 76 62.13 -38.14 18.56
C TYR A 76 62.67 -37.74 17.19
N ILE A 77 63.61 -38.54 16.66
CA ILE A 77 64.14 -38.34 15.32
C ILE A 77 63.18 -38.96 14.29
N VAL A 78 62.63 -38.13 13.40
CA VAL A 78 61.61 -38.55 12.43
C VAL A 78 62.22 -39.39 11.30
N ASN A 79 63.43 -39.04 10.85
CA ASN A 79 64.11 -39.71 9.74
C ASN A 79 65.35 -40.48 10.23
N LYS A 80 65.28 -41.81 10.30
CA LYS A 80 66.36 -42.66 10.84
C LYS A 80 67.63 -42.74 9.97
N SER A 81 67.53 -42.42 8.68
CA SER A 81 68.67 -42.36 7.76
C SER A 81 68.34 -41.41 6.62
N VAL A 82 69.27 -40.53 6.24
CA VAL A 82 69.10 -39.62 5.10
C VAL A 82 70.23 -39.83 4.11
N ARG A 83 69.89 -40.20 2.86
CA ARG A 83 70.85 -40.35 1.77
C ARG A 83 70.98 -39.04 1.00
N LEU A 84 72.14 -38.39 1.11
CA LEU A 84 72.49 -37.16 0.39
C LEU A 84 73.25 -37.48 -0.90
N GLY A 85 72.80 -36.94 -2.03
CA GLY A 85 73.55 -36.98 -3.29
C GLY A 85 74.72 -35.98 -3.29
N ALA A 86 75.61 -36.08 -4.28
CA ALA A 86 76.73 -35.16 -4.44
C ALA A 86 76.27 -33.69 -4.56
N GLY A 87 76.82 -32.79 -3.74
CA GLY A 87 76.52 -31.34 -3.79
C GLY A 87 75.12 -30.92 -3.34
N LYS A 88 74.28 -31.84 -2.83
CA LYS A 88 72.87 -31.56 -2.46
C LYS A 88 72.71 -31.30 -0.96
N ASP A 89 71.68 -30.51 -0.63
CA ASP A 89 71.22 -30.22 0.72
C ASP A 89 70.12 -31.19 1.16
N ALA A 90 70.07 -31.54 2.44
CA ALA A 90 68.97 -32.26 3.07
C ALA A 90 68.69 -31.75 4.47
N GLN A 91 67.49 -32.03 4.99
CA GLN A 91 67.09 -31.63 6.33
C GLN A 91 66.64 -32.85 7.15
N ILE A 92 67.13 -32.96 8.38
CA ILE A 92 66.65 -33.92 9.37
C ILE A 92 65.63 -33.21 10.25
N LYS A 93 64.39 -33.72 10.28
CA LYS A 93 63.35 -33.22 11.20
C LYS A 93 63.45 -33.93 12.53
N ILE A 94 63.41 -33.14 13.59
CA ILE A 94 63.46 -33.58 14.98
C ILE A 94 62.22 -33.08 15.67
N ARG A 95 61.46 -33.98 16.28
CA ARG A 95 60.31 -33.64 17.10
C ARG A 95 60.71 -33.71 18.57
N ILE A 96 60.46 -32.65 19.30
CA ILE A 96 60.72 -32.54 20.74
C ILE A 96 59.36 -32.51 21.41
N ALA A 97 59.08 -33.49 22.27
CA ALA A 97 57.82 -33.58 23.00
C ALA A 97 58.13 -33.75 24.48
N ILE A 98 57.59 -32.86 25.32
CA ILE A 98 57.84 -32.86 26.76
C ILE A 98 56.67 -33.55 27.46
N PRO A 99 56.86 -34.73 28.08
CA PRO A 99 55.83 -35.38 28.86
C PRO A 99 55.35 -34.50 30.04
N PRO A 100 54.05 -34.51 30.41
CA PRO A 100 53.54 -33.70 31.52
C PRO A 100 54.14 -34.02 32.90
N ASP A 101 54.68 -35.23 33.05
CA ASP A 101 55.23 -35.79 34.28
C ASP A 101 56.75 -35.59 34.42
N ILE A 102 57.41 -35.00 33.42
CA ILE A 102 58.86 -34.80 33.45
C ILE A 102 59.23 -33.66 34.42
N PRO A 103 60.23 -33.82 35.32
CA PRO A 103 60.63 -32.78 36.26
C PRO A 103 61.05 -31.46 35.57
N PRO A 104 60.64 -30.29 36.10
CA PRO A 104 61.04 -29.00 35.55
C PRO A 104 62.52 -28.71 35.89
N ARG A 105 63.42 -29.10 34.99
CA ARG A 105 64.87 -28.88 35.08
C ARG A 105 65.46 -28.69 33.67
N ILE A 106 66.76 -28.43 33.61
CA ILE A 106 67.49 -28.41 32.34
C ILE A 106 67.94 -29.83 32.00
N TYR A 107 67.63 -30.29 30.80
CA TYR A 107 68.07 -31.56 30.24
C TYR A 107 69.18 -31.31 29.22
N TYR A 108 70.27 -32.05 29.39
CA TYR A 108 71.46 -31.97 28.54
C TYR A 108 71.63 -33.27 27.75
N GLY A 109 72.06 -33.14 26.50
CA GLY A 109 72.48 -34.27 25.69
C GLY A 109 73.00 -33.80 24.35
N SER A 110 73.21 -34.74 23.44
CA SER A 110 73.76 -34.43 22.13
C SER A 110 73.19 -35.32 21.04
N ILE A 111 73.11 -34.77 19.83
CA ILE A 111 72.73 -35.50 18.63
C ILE A 111 74.00 -35.83 17.87
N VAL A 112 74.30 -37.12 17.77
CA VAL A 112 75.48 -37.63 17.07
C VAL A 112 75.07 -38.06 15.66
N LEU A 113 75.60 -37.37 14.65
CA LEU A 113 75.42 -37.66 13.24
C LEU A 113 76.56 -38.55 12.76
N LYS A 114 76.28 -39.82 12.45
CA LYS A 114 77.27 -40.77 11.92
C LYS A 114 77.29 -40.75 10.39
N VAL A 115 78.49 -40.72 9.83
CA VAL A 115 78.78 -40.73 8.40
C VAL A 115 79.92 -41.69 8.13
N GLY A 116 79.60 -42.94 7.77
CA GLY A 116 80.61 -44.00 7.65
C GLY A 116 81.28 -44.29 8.99
N ASP A 117 82.60 -44.08 9.08
CA ASP A 117 83.41 -44.31 10.29
C ASP A 117 83.62 -43.06 11.16
N GLU A 118 83.05 -41.90 10.80
CA GLU A 118 83.19 -40.65 11.56
C GLU A 118 81.85 -40.12 12.08
N SER A 119 81.90 -39.34 13.16
CA SER A 119 80.72 -38.78 13.83
C SER A 119 80.89 -37.29 14.18
N ALA A 120 79.84 -36.50 13.95
CA ALA A 120 79.70 -35.13 14.46
C ALA A 120 78.71 -35.08 15.62
N GLU A 121 79.00 -34.29 16.64
CA GLU A 121 78.16 -34.12 17.81
C GLU A 121 77.56 -32.70 17.85
N ILE A 122 76.24 -32.61 18.04
CA ILE A 122 75.51 -31.34 18.19
C ILE A 122 74.94 -31.29 19.61
N PRO A 123 75.41 -30.40 20.50
CA PRO A 123 74.88 -30.28 21.85
C PRO A 123 73.44 -29.72 21.85
N VAL A 124 72.61 -30.26 22.74
CA VAL A 124 71.20 -29.91 22.92
C VAL A 124 70.91 -29.62 24.39
N ASN A 125 70.37 -28.43 24.65
CA ASN A 125 69.97 -27.95 25.98
C ASN A 125 68.49 -27.60 25.97
N ILE A 126 67.67 -28.34 26.72
CA ILE A 126 66.23 -28.09 26.84
C ILE A 126 65.91 -27.72 28.28
N ARG A 127 65.39 -26.52 28.51
CA ARG A 127 64.90 -26.09 29.82
C ARG A 127 63.40 -26.34 29.91
N VAL A 128 62.99 -27.19 30.85
CA VAL A 128 61.57 -27.51 31.08
C VAL A 128 60.99 -26.64 32.18
N LEU A 129 59.86 -25.97 31.88
CA LEU A 129 59.12 -25.11 32.80
C LEU A 129 57.81 -25.78 33.25
N GLN A 130 57.36 -25.49 34.47
CA GLN A 130 56.11 -26.02 35.02
C GLN A 130 54.89 -25.23 34.52
N ALA A 131 53.81 -25.93 34.14
CA ALA A 131 52.53 -25.31 33.82
C ALA A 131 51.75 -24.95 35.11
N THR A 132 51.44 -23.67 35.34
CA THR A 132 50.63 -23.21 36.48
C THR A 132 49.15 -23.53 36.27
N ARG A 133 48.48 -24.13 37.27
CA ARG A 133 47.02 -24.34 37.28
C ARG A 133 46.30 -23.10 37.84
N GLU A 134 45.28 -22.61 37.15
CA GLU A 134 44.41 -21.52 37.62
C GLU A 134 43.60 -21.98 38.84
N LEU A 135 43.60 -21.21 39.94
CA LEU A 135 42.88 -21.56 41.18
C LEU A 135 41.60 -20.75 41.41
N LEU A 136 41.33 -19.76 40.57
CA LEU A 136 40.17 -18.86 40.69
C LEU A 136 39.51 -18.72 39.32
N ASP A 137 38.20 -18.98 39.24
CA ASP A 137 37.39 -18.72 38.05
C ASP A 137 36.52 -17.47 38.29
N ILE A 138 36.47 -16.59 37.30
CA ILE A 138 35.63 -15.39 37.31
C ILE A 138 34.65 -15.48 36.15
N ARG A 139 33.39 -15.11 36.37
CA ARG A 139 32.39 -14.93 35.32
C ARG A 139 31.74 -13.57 35.44
N VAL A 140 31.51 -12.96 34.28
CA VAL A 140 30.99 -11.60 34.18
C VAL A 140 29.79 -11.64 33.23
N SER A 141 28.65 -11.14 33.69
CA SER A 141 27.40 -11.17 32.92
C SER A 141 26.62 -9.86 33.13
N PRO A 142 26.38 -9.06 32.08
CA PRO A 142 25.41 -7.96 32.13
C PRO A 142 24.03 -8.48 32.56
N LEU A 143 23.28 -7.69 33.34
CA LEU A 143 21.90 -8.03 33.71
C LEU A 143 20.91 -7.82 32.57
N ILE A 144 21.22 -6.89 31.68
CA ILE A 144 20.49 -6.58 30.45
C ILE A 144 21.50 -6.43 29.33
N ASP A 145 21.22 -7.04 28.19
CA ASP A 145 22.14 -7.05 27.04
C ASP A 145 22.14 -5.73 26.26
N GLN A 146 21.10 -4.90 26.46
CA GLN A 146 20.92 -3.61 25.81
C GLN A 146 20.73 -2.50 26.84
N VAL A 147 21.55 -1.45 26.77
CA VAL A 147 21.54 -0.31 27.68
C VAL A 147 21.57 0.99 26.88
N LYS A 148 20.84 2.02 27.31
CA LYS A 148 20.89 3.33 26.63
C LYS A 148 22.16 4.10 27.01
N PRO A 149 22.73 4.92 26.10
CA PRO A 149 23.80 5.85 26.46
C PRO A 149 23.40 6.73 27.66
N GLY A 150 24.26 6.81 28.67
CA GLY A 150 23.98 7.54 29.91
C GLY A 150 23.35 6.71 31.04
N GLU A 151 22.88 5.49 30.77
CA GLU A 151 22.38 4.56 31.79
C GLU A 151 23.48 3.63 32.29
N PRO A 152 23.52 3.29 33.59
CA PRO A 152 24.58 2.43 34.14
C PRO A 152 24.42 0.98 33.66
N VAL A 153 25.50 0.40 33.16
CA VAL A 153 25.58 -1.03 32.82
C VAL A 153 25.73 -1.81 34.13
N ARG A 154 24.69 -2.57 34.48
CA ARG A 154 24.70 -3.42 35.68
C ARG A 154 25.28 -4.78 35.33
N VAL A 155 26.40 -5.11 35.97
CA VAL A 155 27.18 -6.31 35.71
C VAL A 155 27.16 -7.20 36.94
N ARG A 156 26.76 -8.46 36.76
CA ARG A 156 26.92 -9.53 37.75
C ARG A 156 28.29 -10.15 37.60
N VAL A 157 29.02 -10.26 38.71
CA VAL A 157 30.30 -10.94 38.81
C VAL A 157 30.13 -12.14 39.73
N ASP A 158 30.44 -13.32 39.19
CA ASP A 158 30.47 -14.57 39.93
C ASP A 158 31.94 -15.00 40.07
N LEU A 159 32.42 -15.13 41.30
CA LEU A 159 33.76 -15.66 41.59
C LEU A 159 33.64 -17.05 42.20
N TYR A 160 34.49 -17.97 41.74
CA TYR A 160 34.59 -19.32 42.25
C TYR A 160 36.03 -19.62 42.67
N ASN A 161 36.23 -20.00 43.94
CA ASN A 161 37.51 -20.50 44.42
C ASN A 161 37.61 -22.00 44.10
N LEU A 162 38.51 -22.35 43.18
CA LEU A 162 38.81 -23.72 42.76
C LEU A 162 40.06 -24.28 43.44
N GLY A 163 40.72 -23.48 44.29
CA GLY A 163 41.91 -23.85 45.05
C GLY A 163 41.64 -24.61 46.35
N ALA A 164 42.69 -25.21 46.92
CA ALA A 164 42.61 -25.98 48.16
C ALA A 164 42.60 -25.11 49.45
N THR A 165 42.86 -23.80 49.32
CA THR A 165 42.87 -22.83 50.43
C THR A 165 41.45 -22.37 50.79
N ARG A 166 41.14 -22.30 52.09
CA ARG A 166 39.78 -22.00 52.60
C ARG A 166 39.33 -20.55 52.36
N ARG A 167 40.25 -19.61 52.14
CA ARG A 167 39.94 -18.20 51.89
C ARG A 167 41.04 -17.56 51.06
N VAL A 168 40.66 -16.81 50.03
CA VAL A 168 41.56 -16.03 49.17
C VAL A 168 41.07 -14.59 49.12
N ASP A 169 41.94 -13.64 49.41
CA ASP A 169 41.67 -12.22 49.21
C ASP A 169 41.97 -11.87 47.74
N THR A 170 40.96 -11.36 47.04
CA THR A 170 41.01 -11.10 45.59
C THR A 170 40.61 -9.67 45.32
N THR A 171 41.35 -8.97 44.47
CA THR A 171 40.94 -7.66 43.96
C THR A 171 40.28 -7.85 42.59
N ILE A 172 39.00 -7.49 42.49
CA ILE A 172 38.26 -7.51 41.23
C ILE A 172 38.35 -6.12 40.60
N THR A 173 38.81 -6.06 39.37
CA THR A 173 38.77 -4.87 38.52
C THR A 173 37.81 -5.12 37.37
N LEU A 174 36.71 -4.36 37.31
CA LEU A 174 35.77 -4.36 36.19
C LEU A 174 36.04 -3.16 35.30
N GLN A 175 36.15 -3.40 34.01
CA GLN A 175 36.41 -2.39 32.99
C GLN A 175 35.34 -2.48 31.89
N LEU A 176 34.83 -1.32 31.48
CA LEU A 176 34.06 -1.17 30.25
C LEU A 176 35.01 -0.67 29.16
N LEU A 177 35.18 -1.45 28.09
CA LEU A 177 36.13 -1.16 27.02
C LEU A 177 35.41 -0.97 25.68
N ASN A 178 35.92 -0.05 24.87
CA ASN A 178 35.54 0.08 23.47
C ASN A 178 36.19 -1.06 22.64
N PRO A 179 35.44 -1.75 21.75
CA PRO A 179 35.98 -2.89 20.99
C PRO A 179 37.07 -2.55 19.98
N ASN A 180 37.15 -1.30 19.52
CA ASN A 180 38.04 -0.92 18.41
C ASN A 180 39.45 -0.51 18.86
N ASP A 181 39.54 0.25 19.94
CA ASP A 181 40.78 0.83 20.47
C ASP A 181 41.14 0.30 21.87
N LEU A 182 40.28 -0.55 22.46
CA LEU A 182 40.39 -1.04 23.84
C LEU A 182 40.49 0.09 24.88
N GLU A 183 40.00 1.28 24.55
CA GLU A 183 39.96 2.41 25.46
C GLU A 183 39.00 2.13 26.63
N LYS A 184 39.45 2.45 27.85
CA LYS A 184 38.66 2.28 29.07
C LYS A 184 37.66 3.42 29.22
N ILE A 185 36.38 3.09 29.12
CA ILE A 185 35.26 4.04 29.29
C ILE A 185 34.98 4.27 30.78
N ASP A 186 35.00 3.19 31.57
CA ASP A 186 34.84 3.24 33.02
C ASP A 186 35.57 2.06 33.67
N GLU A 187 36.05 2.25 34.89
CA GLU A 187 36.79 1.25 35.65
C GLU A 187 36.43 1.33 37.14
N ILE A 188 36.13 0.17 37.74
CA ILE A 188 35.87 0.03 39.17
C ILE A 188 36.69 -1.12 39.73
N SER A 189 37.35 -0.91 40.87
CA SER A 189 38.12 -1.94 41.56
C SER A 189 37.61 -2.12 42.99
N ASP A 190 37.45 -3.37 43.41
CA ASP A 190 36.97 -3.76 44.73
C ASP A 190 37.73 -4.97 45.25
N THR A 191 38.14 -4.94 46.52
CA THR A 191 38.76 -6.09 47.19
C THR A 191 37.70 -6.91 47.93
N LEU A 192 37.66 -8.21 47.65
CA LEU A 192 36.69 -9.16 48.19
C LEU A 192 37.41 -10.42 48.69
N ALA A 193 36.92 -10.98 49.79
CA ALA A 193 37.37 -12.25 50.31
C ALA A 193 36.45 -13.37 49.81
N VAL A 194 37.01 -14.37 49.13
CA VAL A 194 36.26 -15.50 48.56
C VAL A 194 36.62 -16.78 49.31
N GLU A 195 35.61 -17.43 49.91
CA GLU A 195 35.77 -18.74 50.55
C GLU A 195 35.46 -19.87 49.55
N THR A 196 34.21 -19.92 49.05
CA THR A 196 33.75 -20.91 48.07
C THR A 196 33.27 -20.24 46.78
N SER A 197 32.26 -19.38 46.88
CA SER A 197 31.80 -18.51 45.81
C SER A 197 31.17 -17.23 46.34
N ILE A 198 31.27 -16.15 45.57
CA ILE A 198 30.58 -14.89 45.88
C ILE A 198 29.95 -14.32 44.60
N ASN A 199 28.75 -13.77 44.73
CA ASN A 199 28.03 -13.08 43.67
C ASN A 199 27.90 -11.61 44.04
N VAL A 200 28.34 -10.73 43.14
CA VAL A 200 28.32 -9.29 43.36
C VAL A 200 27.80 -8.58 42.12
N ILE A 201 26.90 -7.61 42.31
CA ILE A 201 26.44 -6.73 41.23
C ILE A 201 27.16 -5.38 41.35
N ARG A 202 27.70 -4.91 40.22
CA ARG A 202 28.36 -3.60 40.09
C ARG A 202 27.83 -2.83 38.90
N ASN A 203 27.91 -1.52 39.01
CA ASN A 203 27.38 -0.59 38.02
C ASN A 203 28.55 0.13 37.37
N LEU A 204 28.78 -0.12 36.09
CA LEU A 204 29.70 0.64 35.25
C LEU A 204 28.92 1.82 34.65
N LYS A 205 29.49 3.03 34.74
CA LYS A 205 28.88 4.25 34.22
C LYS A 205 29.09 4.33 32.71
N THR A 206 28.07 4.78 31.98
CA THR A 206 28.19 5.11 30.57
C THR A 206 27.97 6.62 30.38
N PRO A 207 28.85 7.32 29.65
CA PRO A 207 28.61 8.70 29.25
C PRO A 207 27.39 8.84 28.31
N LYS A 208 26.73 10.01 28.31
CA LYS A 208 25.55 10.27 27.45
C LYS A 208 25.91 10.42 25.97
N ASP A 209 27.15 10.76 25.68
CA ASP A 209 27.76 10.94 24.36
C ASP A 209 28.39 9.67 23.80
N LEU A 210 28.27 8.55 24.53
CA LEU A 210 28.81 7.26 24.11
C LEU A 210 28.11 6.78 22.83
N LYS A 211 28.90 6.42 21.82
CA LYS A 211 28.40 5.99 20.51
C LYS A 211 27.66 4.66 20.62
N GLU A 212 26.67 4.46 19.74
CA GLU A 212 25.99 3.17 19.64
C GLU A 212 26.95 2.08 19.16
N GLY A 213 26.90 0.90 19.79
CA GLY A 213 27.81 -0.20 19.47
C GLY A 213 27.88 -1.28 20.54
N ARG A 214 28.64 -2.32 20.26
CA ARG A 214 28.86 -3.44 21.17
C ARG A 214 30.13 -3.21 21.98
N TYR A 215 30.00 -3.09 23.30
CA TYR A 215 31.10 -2.81 24.22
C TYR A 215 31.52 -4.06 24.99
N ILE A 216 32.78 -4.09 25.40
CA ILE A 216 33.39 -5.22 26.10
C ILE A 216 33.35 -4.93 27.60
N VAL A 217 32.81 -5.88 28.37
CA VAL A 217 32.88 -5.87 29.83
C VAL A 217 33.96 -6.86 30.24
N LYS A 218 35.10 -6.36 30.70
CA LYS A 218 36.24 -7.16 31.14
C LYS A 218 36.29 -7.17 32.66
N GLY A 219 36.26 -8.36 33.27
CA GLY A 219 36.55 -8.56 34.69
C GLY A 219 37.91 -9.20 34.86
N ILE A 220 38.74 -8.63 35.74
CA ILE A 220 40.05 -9.13 36.10
C ILE A 220 40.02 -9.38 37.60
N ALA A 221 40.36 -10.59 38.03
CA ALA A 221 40.49 -10.96 39.42
C ALA A 221 41.96 -11.25 39.73
N THR A 222 42.61 -10.36 40.47
CA THR A 222 43.99 -10.50 40.93
C THR A 222 44.02 -11.19 42.29
N TYR A 223 44.77 -12.28 42.41
CA TYR A 223 44.96 -13.02 43.67
C TYR A 223 46.43 -13.41 43.86
N THR A 224 46.86 -13.57 45.10
CA THR A 224 48.24 -13.98 45.42
C THR A 224 48.27 -15.45 45.81
N ASN A 225 49.13 -16.24 45.18
CA ASN A 225 49.34 -17.64 45.49
C ASN A 225 50.84 -17.95 45.61
N ALA A 226 51.27 -18.45 46.78
CA ALA A 226 52.63 -18.94 47.03
C ALA A 226 53.75 -17.99 46.52
N ASN A 227 53.61 -16.69 46.79
CA ASN A 227 54.48 -15.57 46.40
C ASN A 227 54.39 -15.07 44.95
N ASN A 228 53.51 -15.62 44.11
CA ASN A 228 53.22 -15.10 42.77
C ASN A 228 51.82 -14.48 42.71
N THR A 229 51.71 -13.29 42.11
CA THR A 229 50.42 -12.68 41.75
C THR A 229 49.89 -13.34 40.48
N MET A 230 48.68 -13.88 40.55
CA MET A 230 47.98 -14.52 39.43
C MET A 230 46.73 -13.70 39.07
N GLU A 231 46.33 -13.76 37.81
CA GLU A 231 45.15 -13.08 37.28
C GLU A 231 44.19 -14.09 36.66
N ALA A 232 42.91 -13.98 36.98
CA ALA A 232 41.83 -14.63 36.24
C ALA A 232 41.04 -13.58 35.48
N THR A 233 40.73 -13.81 34.21
CA THR A 233 40.03 -12.83 33.36
C THR A 233 38.77 -13.41 32.75
N ALA A 234 37.68 -12.63 32.77
CA ALA A 234 36.45 -12.93 32.06
C ALA A 234 36.02 -11.77 31.18
N ILE A 235 35.44 -12.11 30.03
CA ILE A 235 34.99 -11.15 29.04
C ILE A 235 33.51 -11.43 28.74
N SER A 236 32.73 -10.36 28.75
CA SER A 236 31.35 -10.34 28.31
C SER A 236 31.09 -9.12 27.43
N TYR A 237 29.90 -9.03 26.86
CA TYR A 237 29.55 -7.95 25.93
C TYR A 237 28.21 -7.33 26.29
N VAL A 238 28.10 -6.01 26.09
CA VAL A 238 26.85 -5.27 26.23
C VAL A 238 26.65 -4.39 24.99
N SER A 239 25.42 -4.34 24.46
CA SER A 239 25.06 -3.44 23.37
C SER A 239 24.55 -2.11 23.93
N ILE A 240 25.09 -1.02 23.43
CA ILE A 240 24.63 0.33 23.74
C ILE A 240 23.88 0.85 22.52
N GLU A 241 22.55 0.93 22.61
CA GLU A 241 21.67 1.23 21.48
C GLU A 241 20.44 2.03 21.95
N ILE A 242 19.99 3.00 21.15
CA ILE A 242 18.74 3.72 21.40
C ILE A 242 17.58 2.95 20.75
N PRO A 243 16.49 2.63 21.49
CA PRO A 243 15.33 1.96 20.92
C PRO A 243 14.75 2.72 19.72
N LEU A 244 14.44 1.98 18.64
CA LEU A 244 13.94 2.54 17.38
C LEU A 244 12.76 3.51 17.55
N LEU A 245 11.81 3.22 18.43
CA LEU A 245 10.61 4.04 18.65
C LEU A 245 10.90 5.35 19.40
N GLU A 246 11.95 5.37 20.22
CA GLU A 246 12.39 6.55 20.98
C GLU A 246 13.38 7.41 20.18
N ARG A 247 13.88 6.91 19.05
CA ARG A 247 14.76 7.66 18.17
C ARG A 247 14.08 8.94 17.69
N GLU A 248 14.77 10.06 17.86
CA GLU A 248 14.26 11.36 17.47
C GLU A 248 14.35 11.56 15.97
N TYR A 249 13.25 12.05 15.40
CA TYR A 249 13.14 12.50 14.02
C TYR A 249 12.48 13.88 14.03
N TYR A 250 13.18 14.91 13.52
CA TYR A 250 12.75 16.31 13.58
C TYR A 250 12.32 16.77 15.00
N GLY A 251 13.07 16.36 16.04
CA GLY A 251 12.83 16.80 17.42
C GLY A 251 11.69 16.08 18.15
N HIS A 252 11.10 15.04 17.54
CA HIS A 252 10.07 14.21 18.18
C HIS A 252 10.37 12.72 18.01
N PRO A 253 10.01 11.87 18.98
CA PRO A 253 10.23 10.43 18.88
C PRO A 253 9.32 9.78 17.83
N LEU A 254 9.80 8.72 17.18
CA LEU A 254 9.13 8.05 16.06
C LEU A 254 7.70 7.55 16.38
N TRP A 255 7.41 7.19 17.63
CA TRP A 255 6.07 6.74 18.03
C TRP A 255 4.98 7.81 17.83
N MET A 256 5.31 9.10 17.94
CA MET A 256 4.34 10.19 17.72
C MET A 256 3.84 10.23 16.27
N TYR A 257 4.74 10.01 15.31
CA TYR A 257 4.40 9.95 13.89
C TYR A 257 3.52 8.74 13.57
N LEU A 258 3.75 7.62 14.25
CA LEU A 258 2.91 6.42 14.11
C LEU A 258 1.49 6.69 14.60
N ILE A 259 1.33 7.38 15.73
CA ILE A 259 0.00 7.81 16.22
C ILE A 259 -0.68 8.74 15.21
N LEU A 260 0.04 9.73 14.69
CA LEU A 260 -0.50 10.65 13.68
C LEU A 260 -0.97 9.90 12.42
N ALA A 261 -0.19 8.94 11.94
CA ALA A 261 -0.56 8.10 10.79
C ALA A 261 -1.84 7.29 11.05
N VAL A 262 -1.98 6.72 12.25
CA VAL A 262 -3.20 6.00 12.67
C VAL A 262 -4.41 6.94 12.72
N VAL A 263 -4.25 8.14 13.28
CA VAL A 263 -5.33 9.15 13.31
C VAL A 263 -5.76 9.54 11.90
N LEU A 264 -4.81 9.79 10.98
CA LEU A 264 -5.10 10.09 9.59
C LEU A 264 -5.80 8.93 8.86
N LEU A 265 -5.45 7.69 9.16
CA LEU A 265 -6.10 6.51 8.60
C LEU A 265 -7.56 6.41 9.08
N ILE A 266 -7.81 6.62 10.38
CA ILE A 266 -9.16 6.60 10.96
C ILE A 266 -10.01 7.74 10.38
N THR A 267 -9.45 8.94 10.22
CA THR A 267 -10.19 10.07 9.66
C THR A 267 -10.53 9.85 8.19
N ALA A 268 -9.61 9.31 7.38
CA ALA A 268 -9.85 8.99 5.97
C ALA A 268 -10.90 7.89 5.78
N THR A 269 -10.84 6.82 6.59
CA THR A 269 -11.80 5.72 6.54
C THR A 269 -13.21 6.16 6.96
N THR A 270 -13.33 6.96 8.02
CA THR A 270 -14.62 7.48 8.49
C THR A 270 -15.23 8.48 7.50
N THR A 271 -14.46 9.41 6.93
CA THR A 271 -14.97 10.30 5.87
C THR A 271 -15.38 9.53 4.62
N GLY A 272 -14.59 8.54 4.19
CA GLY A 272 -14.94 7.66 3.08
C GLY A 272 -16.26 6.90 3.30
N TYR A 273 -16.48 6.38 4.51
CA TYR A 273 -17.72 5.69 4.86
C TYR A 273 -18.94 6.61 4.85
N ILE A 274 -18.83 7.80 5.45
CA ILE A 274 -19.91 8.81 5.47
C ILE A 274 -20.27 9.23 4.04
N TYR A 275 -19.27 9.47 3.19
CA TYR A 275 -19.48 9.84 1.79
C TYR A 275 -20.21 8.73 1.02
N LYS A 276 -19.78 7.47 1.18
CA LYS A 276 -20.42 6.32 0.53
C LYS A 276 -21.89 6.19 0.95
N LYS A 277 -22.17 6.27 2.26
CA LYS A 277 -23.54 6.17 2.79
C LYS A 277 -24.44 7.29 2.26
N LYS A 278 -23.93 8.52 2.20
CA LYS A 278 -24.67 9.67 1.65
C LYS A 278 -24.99 9.47 0.16
N LYS A 279 -24.02 8.97 -0.62
CA LYS A 279 -24.20 8.69 -2.05
C LYS A 279 -25.24 7.59 -2.29
N GLU A 280 -25.22 6.52 -1.51
CA GLU A 280 -26.22 5.44 -1.59
C GLU A 280 -27.64 5.96 -1.28
N GLU A 281 -27.77 6.87 -0.32
CA GLU A 281 -29.06 7.46 0.02
C GLU A 281 -29.60 8.35 -1.12
N GLU A 282 -28.74 9.14 -1.75
CA GLU A 282 -29.09 9.92 -2.94
C GLU A 282 -29.54 9.02 -4.09
N GLU A 283 -28.86 7.90 -4.33
CA GLU A 283 -29.22 6.92 -5.35
C GLU A 283 -30.54 6.19 -5.04
N ARG A 284 -30.82 5.89 -3.75
CA ARG A 284 -32.11 5.31 -3.33
C ARG A 284 -33.29 6.26 -3.52
N ARG A 285 -33.05 7.57 -3.37
CA ARG A 285 -34.08 8.61 -3.58
C ARG A 285 -34.41 8.83 -5.06
N ARG A 286 -33.48 8.48 -5.97
CA ARG A 286 -33.72 8.53 -7.42
C ARG A 286 -34.73 7.46 -7.83
N ARG A 287 -35.88 7.88 -8.33
CA ARG A 287 -36.91 7.01 -8.89
C ARG A 287 -36.55 6.53 -10.30
N TYR A 288 -35.73 7.29 -11.03
CA TYR A 288 -35.41 7.00 -12.42
C TYR A 288 -33.94 6.59 -12.58
N LYS A 289 -33.69 5.28 -12.78
CA LYS A 289 -32.35 4.71 -12.98
C LYS A 289 -31.86 4.72 -14.43
N ALA A 290 -32.71 5.13 -15.38
CA ALA A 290 -32.37 5.07 -16.80
C ALA A 290 -31.32 6.11 -17.16
N LEU A 291 -30.28 5.69 -17.87
CA LEU A 291 -29.30 6.58 -18.51
C LEU A 291 -30.01 7.31 -19.66
N LEU A 292 -30.66 8.42 -19.34
CA LEU A 292 -31.22 9.30 -20.35
C LEU A 292 -30.08 9.84 -21.21
N GLN A 293 -30.16 9.64 -22.53
CA GLN A 293 -29.25 10.28 -23.48
C GLN A 293 -29.63 11.76 -23.63
N LEU A 294 -29.36 12.54 -22.57
CA LEU A 294 -29.73 13.96 -22.45
C LEU A 294 -29.20 14.81 -23.62
N LYS A 295 -28.13 14.38 -24.28
CA LYS A 295 -27.54 15.05 -25.44
C LYS A 295 -28.46 15.05 -26.66
N ASN A 296 -29.35 14.08 -26.79
CA ASN A 296 -30.25 13.95 -27.94
C ASN A 296 -31.56 14.72 -27.76
N LEU A 297 -31.81 15.29 -26.57
CA LEU A 297 -33.00 16.08 -26.33
C LEU A 297 -32.96 17.37 -27.17
N PRO A 298 -34.10 17.81 -27.74
CA PRO A 298 -34.17 19.09 -28.41
C PRO A 298 -33.71 20.22 -27.49
N LYS A 299 -32.88 21.12 -28.03
CA LYS A 299 -32.36 22.29 -27.31
C LYS A 299 -33.29 23.48 -27.46
N ALA A 300 -33.11 24.49 -26.61
CA ALA A 300 -33.82 25.76 -26.74
C ALA A 300 -33.57 26.37 -28.13
N SER A 301 -34.65 26.65 -28.86
CA SER A 301 -34.62 27.21 -30.22
C SER A 301 -35.95 27.93 -30.48
N PRO A 302 -36.00 28.95 -31.35
CA PRO A 302 -37.26 29.60 -31.74
C PRO A 302 -38.33 28.65 -32.33
N LYS A 303 -37.96 27.42 -32.71
CA LYS A 303 -38.88 26.39 -33.21
C LYS A 303 -39.27 25.32 -32.18
N ASN A 304 -38.65 25.35 -31.00
CA ASN A 304 -38.80 24.32 -29.98
C ASN A 304 -39.51 24.88 -28.75
N ALA A 305 -40.62 24.23 -28.40
CA ALA A 305 -41.48 24.56 -27.28
C ALA A 305 -40.97 23.95 -25.98
N PHE A 306 -40.98 24.72 -24.90
CA PHE A 306 -40.58 24.26 -23.56
C PHE A 306 -41.71 23.49 -22.87
N ILE A 307 -41.49 22.19 -22.60
CA ILE A 307 -42.55 21.32 -22.03
C ILE A 307 -42.32 20.95 -20.57
N GLY A 308 -41.23 21.40 -19.97
CA GLY A 308 -40.93 21.18 -18.55
C GLY A 308 -39.48 20.78 -18.30
N LYS A 309 -39.23 20.05 -17.21
CA LYS A 309 -37.89 19.60 -16.82
C LYS A 309 -37.83 18.08 -16.78
N VAL A 310 -36.72 17.53 -17.21
CA VAL A 310 -36.39 16.11 -17.02
C VAL A 310 -36.31 15.84 -15.52
N ALA A 311 -37.08 14.85 -15.07
CA ALA A 311 -37.15 14.48 -13.67
C ALA A 311 -35.76 14.25 -13.07
N GLU A 312 -35.55 14.71 -11.83
CA GLU A 312 -34.33 14.51 -11.03
C GLU A 312 -33.03 15.15 -11.56
N THR A 313 -33.03 15.68 -12.79
CA THR A 313 -31.87 16.39 -13.36
C THR A 313 -32.06 17.91 -13.38
N GLY A 314 -33.31 18.37 -13.40
CA GLY A 314 -33.65 19.78 -13.54
C GLY A 314 -33.38 20.36 -14.94
N ILE A 315 -32.89 19.53 -15.87
CA ILE A 315 -32.60 19.92 -17.25
C ILE A 315 -33.90 20.25 -17.97
N ARG A 316 -33.94 21.38 -18.68
CA ARG A 316 -35.09 21.80 -19.47
C ARG A 316 -35.31 20.84 -20.64
N ALA A 317 -36.55 20.39 -20.81
CA ALA A 317 -36.99 19.55 -21.92
C ALA A 317 -37.79 20.39 -22.92
N PHE A 318 -37.53 20.17 -24.21
CA PHE A 318 -38.21 20.86 -25.30
C PHE A 318 -38.74 19.85 -26.32
N ILE A 319 -39.82 20.23 -27.01
CA ILE A 319 -40.38 19.51 -28.15
C ILE A 319 -40.30 20.38 -29.40
N ARG A 320 -40.04 19.81 -30.57
CA ARG A 320 -40.15 20.55 -31.84
C ARG A 320 -41.63 20.64 -32.17
N LEU A 321 -42.17 21.85 -32.36
CA LEU A 321 -43.61 22.01 -32.61
C LEU A 321 -44.07 21.31 -33.89
N ASN A 322 -43.22 21.20 -34.91
CA ASN A 322 -43.55 20.47 -36.13
C ASN A 322 -43.67 18.95 -35.91
N ASP A 323 -43.08 18.39 -34.85
CA ASP A 323 -43.29 16.98 -34.51
C ASP A 323 -44.77 16.75 -34.10
N LEU A 324 -45.50 17.77 -33.64
CA LEU A 324 -46.94 17.66 -33.36
C LEU A 324 -47.80 17.52 -34.63
N MET A 325 -47.23 17.66 -35.84
CA MET A 325 -47.91 17.31 -37.08
C MET A 325 -48.13 15.79 -37.21
N THR A 326 -47.34 14.97 -36.52
CA THR A 326 -47.63 13.53 -36.33
C THR A 326 -48.52 13.29 -35.12
N HIS A 327 -49.19 14.33 -34.62
CA HIS A 327 -50.15 14.26 -33.53
C HIS A 327 -49.51 13.83 -32.20
N ALA A 328 -50.30 13.83 -31.12
CA ALA A 328 -49.87 13.43 -29.79
C ALA A 328 -51.03 12.81 -29.01
N LEU A 329 -50.71 11.77 -28.23
CA LEU A 329 -51.63 11.14 -27.29
C LEU A 329 -51.14 11.38 -25.86
N ILE A 330 -51.98 11.98 -25.02
CA ILE A 330 -51.70 12.22 -23.60
C ILE A 330 -52.64 11.34 -22.77
N ALA A 331 -52.07 10.28 -22.20
CA ALA A 331 -52.80 9.29 -21.41
C ALA A 331 -52.31 9.22 -19.96
N GLY A 332 -53.20 8.86 -19.03
CA GLY A 332 -52.89 8.72 -17.61
C GLY A 332 -54.12 8.73 -16.71
N ALA A 333 -53.97 8.30 -15.46
CA ALA A 333 -55.08 8.27 -14.50
C ALA A 333 -55.67 9.67 -14.21
N THR A 334 -56.88 9.70 -13.62
CA THR A 334 -57.49 10.95 -13.14
C THR A 334 -56.58 11.62 -12.11
N GLY A 335 -56.37 12.93 -12.24
CA GLY A 335 -55.45 13.68 -11.37
C GLY A 335 -53.96 13.57 -11.72
N ALA A 336 -53.57 12.77 -12.72
CA ALA A 336 -52.15 12.61 -13.12
C ALA A 336 -51.54 13.84 -13.84
N GLY A 337 -52.35 14.87 -14.13
CA GLY A 337 -51.89 16.10 -14.79
C GLY A 337 -51.98 16.10 -16.32
N LYS A 338 -52.80 15.22 -16.93
CA LYS A 338 -53.01 15.13 -18.38
C LYS A 338 -53.35 16.47 -19.04
N THR A 339 -54.43 17.10 -18.57
CA THR A 339 -54.90 18.38 -19.10
C THR A 339 -53.84 19.46 -18.93
N ILE A 340 -53.15 19.52 -17.77
CA ILE A 340 -52.04 20.47 -17.55
C ILE A 340 -50.91 20.24 -18.57
N ALA A 341 -50.52 18.99 -18.84
CA ALA A 341 -49.49 18.69 -19.84
C ALA A 341 -49.89 19.15 -21.25
N ALA A 342 -51.15 18.92 -21.64
CA ALA A 342 -51.69 19.40 -22.90
C ALA A 342 -51.74 20.93 -22.97
N GLN A 343 -52.14 21.57 -21.87
CA GLN A 343 -52.20 23.02 -21.74
C GLN A 343 -50.79 23.65 -21.88
N VAL A 344 -49.75 23.04 -21.32
CA VAL A 344 -48.36 23.50 -21.52
C VAL A 344 -47.99 23.46 -23.01
N ILE A 345 -48.32 22.38 -23.73
CA ILE A 345 -48.04 22.30 -25.18
C ILE A 345 -48.83 23.35 -25.96
N ALA A 346 -50.09 23.56 -25.63
CA ALA A 346 -50.94 24.57 -26.26
C ALA A 346 -50.44 25.99 -25.98
N GLU A 347 -50.01 26.28 -24.76
CA GLU A 347 -49.43 27.56 -24.36
C GLU A 347 -48.18 27.87 -25.19
N GLU A 348 -47.27 26.91 -25.30
CA GLU A 348 -46.07 27.05 -26.12
C GLU A 348 -46.41 27.17 -27.62
N ALA A 349 -47.41 26.43 -28.12
CA ALA A 349 -47.88 26.60 -29.49
C ALA A 349 -48.32 28.05 -29.76
N LEU A 350 -49.10 28.65 -28.84
CA LEU A 350 -49.53 30.05 -28.94
C LEU A 350 -48.35 31.03 -28.85
N LEU A 351 -47.40 30.79 -27.95
CA LEU A 351 -46.18 31.61 -27.81
C LEU A 351 -45.33 31.59 -29.08
N HIS A 352 -45.33 30.48 -29.81
CA HIS A 352 -44.65 30.28 -31.09
C HIS A 352 -45.53 30.58 -32.32
N ASN A 353 -46.55 31.41 -32.13
CA ASN A 353 -47.46 31.92 -33.16
C ASN A 353 -48.21 30.80 -33.95
N LYS A 354 -48.61 29.73 -33.26
CA LYS A 354 -49.47 28.66 -33.79
C LYS A 354 -50.87 28.77 -33.19
N ASN A 355 -51.89 28.39 -33.96
CA ASN A 355 -53.26 28.43 -33.48
C ASN A 355 -53.62 27.19 -32.70
N VAL A 356 -54.55 27.34 -31.77
CA VAL A 356 -55.07 26.24 -30.96
C VAL A 356 -56.58 26.23 -31.03
N ALA A 357 -57.17 25.09 -31.36
CA ALA A 357 -58.61 24.85 -31.25
C ALA A 357 -58.83 23.74 -30.24
N VAL A 358 -59.59 24.01 -29.18
CA VAL A 358 -59.82 23.05 -28.09
C VAL A 358 -61.27 22.63 -28.09
N PHE A 359 -61.51 21.33 -28.01
CA PHE A 359 -62.81 20.70 -27.87
C PHE A 359 -62.91 20.16 -26.45
N ASP A 360 -63.56 20.92 -25.57
CA ASP A 360 -63.49 20.77 -24.13
C ASP A 360 -64.87 20.49 -23.53
N PRO A 361 -65.14 19.26 -23.05
CA PRO A 361 -66.41 18.92 -22.39
C PRO A 361 -66.52 19.44 -20.95
N THR A 362 -65.46 20.04 -20.39
CA THR A 362 -65.38 20.45 -18.98
C THR A 362 -65.31 21.97 -18.78
N GLY A 363 -64.97 22.73 -19.82
CA GLY A 363 -64.73 24.17 -19.76
C GLY A 363 -63.42 24.59 -19.07
N GLN A 364 -62.55 23.64 -18.69
CA GLN A 364 -61.26 23.89 -18.05
C GLN A 364 -60.30 24.76 -18.88
N TRP A 365 -60.45 24.77 -20.20
CA TRP A 365 -59.56 25.50 -21.11
C TRP A 365 -59.93 26.98 -21.28
N THR A 366 -61.13 27.39 -20.83
CA THR A 366 -61.58 28.79 -20.88
C THR A 366 -60.66 29.73 -20.09
N GLY A 367 -59.90 29.20 -19.12
CA GLY A 367 -58.91 29.93 -18.34
C GLY A 367 -57.78 30.56 -19.17
N PHE A 368 -57.49 30.06 -20.38
CA PHE A 368 -56.43 30.60 -21.25
C PHE A 368 -56.63 32.07 -21.61
N LEU A 369 -57.86 32.58 -21.58
CA LEU A 369 -58.16 33.97 -21.93
C LEU A 369 -57.82 34.96 -20.81
N ARG A 370 -57.33 34.49 -19.65
CA ARG A 370 -57.05 35.34 -18.48
C ARG A 370 -55.72 34.94 -17.85
N ALA A 371 -55.01 35.92 -17.31
CA ALA A 371 -53.83 35.66 -16.49
C ALA A 371 -54.21 34.82 -15.25
N CYS A 372 -53.36 33.84 -14.93
CA CYS A 372 -53.53 33.00 -13.75
C CYS A 372 -53.49 33.85 -12.47
N LYS A 373 -54.53 33.74 -11.63
CA LYS A 373 -54.59 34.38 -10.30
C LYS A 373 -54.57 33.39 -9.14
N ASN A 374 -54.53 32.08 -9.45
CA ASN A 374 -54.61 31.05 -8.43
C ASN A 374 -53.27 30.97 -7.66
N ARG A 375 -53.29 31.34 -6.37
CA ARG A 375 -52.09 31.34 -5.51
C ARG A 375 -51.40 29.97 -5.43
N ALA A 376 -52.15 28.87 -5.44
CA ALA A 376 -51.56 27.52 -5.39
C ALA A 376 -50.81 27.18 -6.68
N MET A 377 -51.27 27.69 -7.83
CA MET A 377 -50.55 27.55 -9.11
C MET A 377 -49.37 28.49 -9.21
N LEU A 378 -49.52 29.76 -8.81
CA LEU A 378 -48.45 30.75 -8.81
C LEU A 378 -47.25 30.33 -7.95
N LYS A 379 -47.50 29.69 -6.79
CA LYS A 379 -46.44 29.10 -5.95
C LYS A 379 -45.58 28.04 -6.67
N LYS A 380 -46.09 27.43 -7.75
CA LYS A 380 -45.35 26.43 -8.54
C LYS A 380 -44.53 27.04 -9.66
N TYR A 381 -44.75 28.30 -10.04
CA TYR A 381 -44.03 28.98 -11.13
C TYR A 381 -42.50 28.93 -10.96
N PRO A 382 -41.92 29.17 -9.76
CA PRO A 382 -40.48 29.12 -9.57
C PRO A 382 -39.85 27.76 -9.90
N LEU A 383 -40.60 26.66 -9.75
CA LEU A 383 -40.13 25.31 -10.11
C LEU A 383 -39.77 25.21 -11.60
N PHE A 384 -40.38 26.06 -12.44
CA PHE A 384 -40.18 26.11 -13.89
C PHE A 384 -39.43 27.38 -14.34
N GLY A 385 -38.93 28.19 -13.41
CA GLY A 385 -38.22 29.44 -13.72
C GLY A 385 -39.13 30.60 -14.13
N MET A 386 -40.44 30.48 -13.87
CA MET A 386 -41.42 31.54 -14.12
C MET A 386 -41.62 32.41 -12.86
N LYS A 387 -42.05 33.64 -13.07
CA LYS A 387 -42.40 34.65 -12.06
C LYS A 387 -43.89 34.95 -12.15
N GLU A 388 -44.51 35.43 -11.06
CA GLU A 388 -45.94 35.76 -11.07
C GLU A 388 -46.33 36.76 -12.17
N LYS A 389 -45.42 37.69 -12.50
CA LYS A 389 -45.60 38.65 -13.60
C LYS A 389 -45.64 38.03 -15.00
N ASP A 390 -45.18 36.79 -15.14
CA ASP A 390 -45.21 36.05 -16.41
C ASP A 390 -46.60 35.45 -16.66
N ALA A 391 -47.49 35.45 -15.64
CA ALA A 391 -48.87 35.04 -15.80
C ALA A 391 -49.60 35.93 -16.82
N ARG A 392 -50.12 35.31 -17.87
CA ARG A 392 -50.74 36.00 -19.00
C ARG A 392 -52.01 35.29 -19.46
N GLY A 393 -52.89 36.06 -20.10
CA GLY A 393 -53.92 35.49 -20.96
C GLY A 393 -53.44 35.42 -22.41
N PHE A 394 -54.15 34.65 -23.21
CA PHE A 394 -53.97 34.54 -24.65
C PHE A 394 -55.18 35.12 -25.37
N GLU A 395 -54.94 35.66 -26.56
CA GLU A 395 -56.02 36.13 -27.42
C GLU A 395 -56.82 34.92 -27.92
N GLY A 396 -58.13 35.03 -27.93
CA GLY A 396 -58.97 33.89 -28.26
C GLY A 396 -60.45 34.13 -28.08
N SER A 397 -61.24 33.08 -28.33
CA SER A 397 -62.69 33.12 -28.19
C SER A 397 -63.23 31.83 -27.58
N ILE A 398 -64.33 31.96 -26.83
CA ILE A 398 -65.11 30.83 -26.33
C ILE A 398 -66.31 30.66 -27.26
N LYS A 399 -66.52 29.44 -27.75
CA LYS A 399 -67.67 29.05 -28.54
C LYS A 399 -68.46 28.01 -27.76
N LEU A 400 -69.64 28.37 -27.29
CA LEU A 400 -70.56 27.41 -26.66
C LEU A 400 -71.20 26.57 -27.76
N VAL A 401 -71.05 25.26 -27.68
CA VAL A 401 -71.61 24.35 -28.70
C VAL A 401 -72.98 23.88 -28.22
N GLU A 402 -74.02 24.36 -28.89
CA GLU A 402 -75.41 24.04 -28.55
C GLU A 402 -75.98 22.89 -29.39
N SER A 403 -75.34 22.56 -30.53
CA SER A 403 -75.77 21.48 -31.40
C SER A 403 -74.58 20.74 -32.03
N PRO A 404 -74.71 19.42 -32.27
CA PRO A 404 -73.64 18.63 -32.89
C PRO A 404 -73.42 18.96 -34.38
N ASP A 405 -74.33 19.70 -35.00
CA ASP A 405 -74.28 20.10 -36.41
C ASP A 405 -73.74 21.55 -36.59
N MET A 406 -73.22 22.16 -35.51
CA MET A 406 -72.58 23.47 -35.57
C MET A 406 -71.43 23.48 -36.58
N LYS A 407 -71.47 24.45 -37.50
CA LYS A 407 -70.44 24.63 -38.53
C LYS A 407 -69.25 25.41 -37.97
N ILE A 408 -68.05 24.91 -38.24
CA ILE A 408 -66.78 25.50 -37.85
C ILE A 408 -66.04 25.93 -39.11
N ASN A 409 -65.56 27.18 -39.13
CA ASN A 409 -64.74 27.69 -40.21
C ASN A 409 -63.27 27.28 -39.97
N ILE A 410 -62.81 26.21 -40.64
CA ILE A 410 -61.47 25.65 -40.46
C ILE A 410 -60.41 26.59 -41.06
N LYS A 411 -60.72 27.27 -42.17
CA LYS A 411 -59.83 28.27 -42.78
C LYS A 411 -59.52 29.41 -41.80
N GLU A 412 -60.54 29.87 -41.08
CA GLU A 412 -60.37 30.90 -40.05
C GLU A 412 -59.48 30.42 -38.89
N LEU A 413 -59.52 29.13 -38.54
CA LEU A 413 -58.66 28.55 -37.51
C LEU A 413 -57.20 28.37 -37.98
N LEU A 414 -56.98 28.17 -39.28
CA LEU A 414 -55.65 28.01 -39.88
C LEU A 414 -54.95 29.34 -40.16
N GLU A 415 -55.69 30.38 -40.57
CA GLU A 415 -55.13 31.63 -41.11
C GLU A 415 -55.49 32.93 -40.35
N PRO A 416 -55.38 33.02 -39.01
CA PRO A 416 -55.41 34.30 -38.34
C PRO A 416 -54.07 35.04 -38.49
N LYS A 417 -54.14 36.38 -38.59
CA LYS A 417 -52.96 37.26 -38.63
C LYS A 417 -52.08 37.18 -37.37
N LYS A 418 -52.63 36.64 -36.27
CA LYS A 418 -51.99 36.49 -34.95
C LYS A 418 -52.49 35.20 -34.31
N ALA A 419 -51.61 34.48 -33.60
CA ALA A 419 -51.99 33.27 -32.89
C ALA A 419 -53.12 33.51 -31.89
N ARG A 420 -54.12 32.63 -31.96
CA ARG A 420 -55.31 32.67 -31.11
C ARG A 420 -55.72 31.28 -30.66
N ILE A 421 -56.37 31.22 -29.50
CA ILE A 421 -57.02 30.02 -29.00
C ILE A 421 -58.54 30.10 -29.18
N THR A 422 -59.15 29.07 -29.76
CA THR A 422 -60.60 28.95 -29.85
C THR A 422 -61.03 27.76 -28.99
N VAL A 423 -61.81 28.01 -27.94
CA VAL A 423 -62.29 26.96 -27.02
C VAL A 423 -63.75 26.66 -27.35
N PHE A 424 -64.00 25.48 -27.91
CA PHE A 424 -65.33 24.91 -28.10
C PHE A 424 -65.74 24.17 -26.83
N VAL A 425 -66.67 24.74 -26.08
CA VAL A 425 -67.17 24.16 -24.83
C VAL A 425 -68.34 23.25 -25.16
N LEU A 426 -68.21 21.98 -24.77
CA LEU A 426 -69.14 20.89 -25.12
C LEU A 426 -69.99 20.42 -23.93
N ASP A 427 -69.99 21.18 -22.83
CA ASP A 427 -70.67 20.84 -21.57
C ASP A 427 -72.20 20.72 -21.70
N ARG A 428 -72.78 21.32 -22.75
CA ARG A 428 -74.20 21.26 -23.08
C ARG A 428 -74.61 20.06 -23.94
N LEU A 429 -73.66 19.25 -24.41
CA LEU A 429 -73.91 18.11 -25.28
C LEU A 429 -73.84 16.78 -24.50
N SER A 430 -74.70 15.83 -24.85
CA SER A 430 -74.59 14.44 -24.38
C SER A 430 -73.34 13.75 -24.97
N PRO A 431 -72.83 12.65 -24.38
CA PRO A 431 -71.70 11.90 -24.95
C PRO A 431 -71.88 11.50 -26.42
N GLU A 432 -73.09 11.06 -26.81
CA GLU A 432 -73.44 10.73 -28.19
C GLU A 432 -73.42 11.97 -29.10
N GLN A 433 -73.91 13.11 -28.62
CA GLN A 433 -73.85 14.37 -29.37
C GLN A 433 -72.42 14.90 -29.49
N ILE A 434 -71.59 14.77 -28.45
CA ILE A 434 -70.17 15.10 -28.50
C ILE A 434 -69.49 14.24 -29.58
N ASP A 435 -69.79 12.95 -29.61
CA ASP A 435 -69.26 12.03 -30.62
C ASP A 435 -69.63 12.44 -32.04
N LYS A 436 -70.92 12.74 -32.28
CA LYS A 436 -71.40 13.29 -33.55
C LYS A 436 -70.73 14.62 -33.89
N PHE A 437 -70.55 15.52 -32.92
CA PHE A 437 -69.90 16.82 -33.12
C PHE A 437 -68.42 16.67 -33.52
N VAL A 438 -67.69 15.77 -32.86
CA VAL A 438 -66.30 15.46 -33.20
C VAL A 438 -66.21 14.85 -34.60
N ALA A 439 -67.08 13.89 -34.93
CA ALA A 439 -67.17 13.32 -36.28
C ALA A 439 -67.42 14.40 -37.34
N ASN A 440 -68.37 15.30 -37.08
CA ASN A 440 -68.70 16.42 -37.95
C ASN A 440 -67.55 17.42 -38.09
N THR A 441 -66.83 17.71 -37.00
CA THR A 441 -65.67 18.61 -37.02
C THR A 441 -64.60 18.07 -37.97
N VAL A 442 -64.27 16.78 -37.85
CA VAL A 442 -63.29 16.15 -38.74
C VAL A 442 -63.78 16.14 -40.20
N LYS A 443 -65.03 15.76 -40.45
CA LYS A 443 -65.63 15.79 -41.79
C LYS A 443 -65.58 17.21 -42.39
N GLN A 444 -65.80 18.24 -41.59
CA GLN A 444 -65.71 19.64 -42.04
C GLN A 444 -64.29 20.04 -42.46
N VAL A 445 -63.25 19.56 -41.78
CA VAL A 445 -61.85 19.75 -42.23
C VAL A 445 -61.66 19.11 -43.61
N PHE A 446 -62.06 17.84 -43.79
CA PHE A 446 -61.95 17.16 -45.08
C PHE A 446 -62.73 17.86 -46.21
N ASN A 447 -63.94 18.35 -45.91
CA ASN A 447 -64.80 19.03 -46.88
C ASN A 447 -64.26 20.39 -47.30
N GLN A 448 -63.62 21.13 -46.38
CA GLN A 448 -63.07 22.47 -46.67
C GLN A 448 -61.73 22.42 -47.42
N ARG A 449 -61.06 21.25 -47.46
CA ARG A 449 -59.78 20.99 -48.16
C ARG A 449 -58.77 22.14 -47.98
N PRO A 450 -58.20 22.30 -46.77
CA PRO A 450 -57.23 23.35 -46.53
C PRO A 450 -55.98 23.23 -47.42
N GLU A 451 -55.24 24.32 -47.55
CA GLU A 451 -53.96 24.33 -48.27
C GLU A 451 -52.92 23.47 -47.55
N GLU A 452 -52.02 22.85 -48.31
CA GLU A 452 -50.94 22.05 -47.74
C GLU A 452 -49.90 22.94 -47.04
N GLN A 453 -49.42 22.50 -45.88
CA GLN A 453 -48.52 23.26 -45.03
C GLN A 453 -47.32 22.41 -44.62
N LYS A 454 -46.11 22.99 -44.74
CA LYS A 454 -44.86 22.33 -44.35
C LYS A 454 -44.56 22.42 -42.84
N GLU A 455 -45.27 23.28 -42.14
CA GLU A 455 -45.09 23.50 -40.70
C GLU A 455 -46.45 23.45 -39.99
N LEU A 456 -46.43 23.18 -38.69
CA LEU A 456 -47.64 23.24 -37.86
C LEU A 456 -48.26 24.65 -37.96
N LYS A 457 -49.57 24.72 -38.23
CA LYS A 457 -50.37 25.95 -38.24
C LYS A 457 -51.46 25.94 -37.19
N LEU A 458 -52.11 24.79 -37.00
CA LEU A 458 -53.22 24.59 -36.08
C LEU A 458 -53.01 23.34 -35.23
N LEU A 459 -53.20 23.46 -33.93
CA LEU A 459 -53.24 22.36 -32.99
C LEU A 459 -54.69 22.16 -32.53
N MET A 460 -55.30 21.05 -32.91
CA MET A 460 -56.63 20.68 -32.42
C MET A 460 -56.51 19.75 -31.22
N VAL A 461 -57.03 20.19 -30.08
CA VAL A 461 -56.98 19.45 -28.82
C VAL A 461 -58.37 18.89 -28.55
N TYR A 462 -58.50 17.57 -28.50
CA TYR A 462 -59.70 16.91 -28.02
C TYR A 462 -59.47 16.43 -26.59
N ASP A 463 -60.20 17.01 -25.64
CA ASP A 463 -60.11 16.61 -24.24
C ASP A 463 -61.10 15.48 -23.92
N GLU A 464 -60.71 14.57 -23.02
CA GLU A 464 -61.50 13.40 -22.60
C GLU A 464 -62.04 12.54 -23.79
N VAL A 465 -61.21 12.26 -24.79
CA VAL A 465 -61.55 11.54 -26.05
C VAL A 465 -62.13 10.13 -25.82
N HIS A 466 -61.88 9.50 -24.68
CA HIS A 466 -62.52 8.22 -24.36
C HIS A 466 -64.05 8.31 -24.31
N ARG A 467 -64.64 9.49 -24.06
CA ARG A 467 -66.09 9.69 -24.07
C ARG A 467 -66.76 9.36 -25.41
N LEU A 468 -65.99 9.33 -26.50
CA LEU A 468 -66.47 8.97 -27.83
C LEU A 468 -66.68 7.45 -28.00
N LEU A 469 -66.11 6.63 -27.12
CA LEU A 469 -66.22 5.18 -27.25
C LEU A 469 -67.59 4.67 -26.76
N PRO A 470 -68.12 3.58 -27.37
CA PRO A 470 -69.42 3.00 -26.98
C PRO A 470 -69.57 2.68 -25.50
N LYS A 471 -68.51 2.17 -24.87
CA LYS A 471 -68.47 1.85 -23.43
C LYS A 471 -68.63 3.08 -22.51
N PHE A 472 -68.49 4.30 -23.04
CA PHE A 472 -68.65 5.55 -22.31
C PHE A 472 -69.83 6.40 -22.81
N GLY A 473 -70.71 5.82 -23.65
CA GLY A 473 -71.95 6.46 -24.12
C GLY A 473 -71.84 7.19 -25.47
N GLY A 474 -70.71 7.11 -26.17
CA GLY A 474 -70.58 7.55 -27.56
C GLY A 474 -71.12 6.52 -28.57
N SER A 475 -71.23 6.89 -29.85
CA SER A 475 -71.57 5.93 -30.92
C SER A 475 -70.33 5.24 -31.51
N GLY A 476 -69.14 5.79 -31.27
CA GLY A 476 -67.86 5.38 -31.86
C GLY A 476 -67.58 6.03 -33.22
N GLU A 477 -68.50 6.83 -33.77
CA GLU A 477 -68.34 7.43 -35.09
C GLU A 477 -67.23 8.49 -35.12
N GLY A 478 -67.17 9.34 -34.10
CA GLY A 478 -66.13 10.37 -33.97
C GLY A 478 -64.75 9.75 -33.79
N PHE A 479 -64.65 8.62 -33.10
CA PHE A 479 -63.40 7.87 -33.00
C PHE A 479 -62.90 7.38 -34.37
N LEU A 480 -63.78 6.80 -35.20
CA LEU A 480 -63.44 6.41 -36.58
C LEU A 480 -63.04 7.60 -37.46
N GLN A 481 -63.63 8.78 -37.23
CA GLN A 481 -63.20 9.99 -37.94
C GLN A 481 -61.83 10.49 -37.43
N ILE A 482 -61.55 10.42 -36.13
CA ILE A 482 -60.23 10.75 -35.59
C ILE A 482 -59.15 9.84 -36.22
N GLU A 483 -59.40 8.53 -36.39
CA GLU A 483 -58.50 7.63 -37.11
C GLU A 483 -58.18 8.08 -38.53
N ARG A 484 -59.18 8.61 -39.25
CA ARG A 484 -58.96 9.22 -40.57
C ARG A 484 -58.15 10.52 -40.46
N ALA A 485 -58.45 11.34 -39.45
CA ALA A 485 -57.77 12.61 -39.23
C ALA A 485 -56.28 12.41 -38.95
N VAL A 486 -55.88 11.47 -38.08
CA VAL A 486 -54.45 11.22 -37.75
C VAL A 486 -53.63 10.76 -38.95
N ARG A 487 -54.25 10.21 -40.00
CA ARG A 487 -53.56 9.82 -41.24
C ARG A 487 -53.34 11.00 -42.19
N GLU A 488 -54.27 11.94 -42.21
CA GLU A 488 -54.40 12.93 -43.30
C GLU A 488 -54.19 14.38 -42.86
N PHE A 489 -54.31 14.72 -41.57
CA PHE A 489 -54.24 16.11 -41.13
C PHE A 489 -52.83 16.70 -41.20
N ARG A 490 -51.80 15.84 -41.13
CA ARG A 490 -50.40 16.23 -41.22
C ARG A 490 -50.05 17.04 -42.48
N LYS A 491 -50.64 16.74 -43.64
CA LYS A 491 -50.38 17.47 -44.90
C LYS A 491 -50.90 18.91 -44.87
N TRP A 492 -51.90 19.20 -44.04
CA TRP A 492 -52.49 20.53 -43.88
C TRP A 492 -51.89 21.34 -42.73
N GLY A 493 -50.82 20.83 -42.08
CA GLY A 493 -50.24 21.48 -40.90
C GLY A 493 -51.15 21.47 -39.69
N ILE A 494 -52.07 20.50 -39.60
CA ILE A 494 -52.98 20.32 -38.48
C ILE A 494 -52.43 19.20 -37.59
N GLY A 495 -52.00 19.55 -36.38
CA GLY A 495 -51.65 18.61 -35.33
C GLY A 495 -52.86 18.27 -34.46
N LEU A 496 -52.91 17.05 -33.94
CA LEU A 496 -53.97 16.62 -33.02
C LEU A 496 -53.36 16.31 -31.66
N ILE A 497 -53.98 16.77 -30.58
CA ILE A 497 -53.69 16.28 -29.22
C ILE A 497 -54.94 15.56 -28.72
N LEU A 498 -54.82 14.27 -28.50
CA LEU A 498 -55.87 13.43 -27.94
C LEU A 498 -55.57 13.22 -26.46
N ILE A 499 -56.49 13.63 -25.58
CA ILE A 499 -56.33 13.46 -24.13
C ILE A 499 -57.30 12.38 -23.66
N SER A 500 -56.78 11.41 -22.91
CA SER A 500 -57.62 10.29 -22.45
C SER A 500 -57.11 9.64 -21.17
N GLN A 501 -57.96 8.86 -20.50
CA GLN A 501 -57.61 8.23 -19.24
C GLN A 501 -56.76 6.96 -19.45
N VAL A 502 -57.05 6.17 -20.47
CA VAL A 502 -56.40 4.87 -20.69
C VAL A 502 -55.84 4.80 -22.11
N LEU A 503 -54.58 4.34 -22.24
CA LEU A 503 -53.90 4.23 -23.53
C LEU A 503 -54.39 3.02 -24.35
N SER A 504 -54.83 1.95 -23.69
CA SER A 504 -55.38 0.74 -24.36
C SER A 504 -56.66 1.01 -25.13
N ASP A 505 -57.31 2.14 -24.88
CA ASP A 505 -58.52 2.56 -25.58
C ASP A 505 -58.24 3.04 -27.00
N PHE A 506 -56.97 3.32 -27.32
CA PHE A 506 -56.51 3.70 -28.66
C PHE A 506 -55.78 2.52 -29.31
N VAL A 507 -56.52 1.81 -30.16
CA VAL A 507 -56.00 0.71 -30.98
C VAL A 507 -55.87 1.15 -32.44
N GLY A 508 -55.27 0.29 -33.26
CA GLY A 508 -55.20 0.49 -34.71
C GLY A 508 -54.41 1.74 -35.11
N GLU A 509 -55.06 2.62 -35.87
CA GLU A 509 -54.41 3.70 -36.61
C GLU A 509 -53.97 4.87 -35.75
N ILE A 510 -54.69 5.15 -34.67
CA ILE A 510 -54.29 6.20 -33.73
C ILE A 510 -52.94 5.84 -33.11
N ARG A 511 -52.72 4.56 -32.77
CA ARG A 511 -51.44 4.12 -32.23
C ARG A 511 -50.32 4.03 -33.28
N ALA A 512 -50.66 3.77 -34.54
CA ALA A 512 -49.68 3.65 -35.62
C ALA A 512 -49.17 5.01 -36.15
N ASN A 513 -49.97 6.06 -36.02
CA ASN A 513 -49.68 7.39 -36.58
C ASN A 513 -49.29 8.44 -35.53
N ILE A 514 -49.22 8.08 -34.24
CA ILE A 514 -48.83 8.95 -33.11
C ILE A 514 -47.49 8.53 -32.52
#